data_AF-A0A3M7EBE1-F1
#
_entry.id   AF-A0A3M7EBE1-F1
#
_cell.length_a   1.000
_cell.length_b   1.000
_cell.length_c   1.000
_cell.angle_alpha   90.00
_cell.angle_beta   90.00
_cell.angle_gamma   90.00
#
_symmetry.space_group_name_H-M   'P 1'
#
loop_
_entity.id
_entity.type
_entity.pdbx_description
1 polymer ?
#
loop_
_entity_poly.entity_id
_entity_poly.type
_entity_poly.pdbx_seq_one_letter_code
_entity_poly.pdbx_strand_id
1 'polypeptide(L)'
;MKLDSLRSAIPSQVAPLLRTGTPRHQMHRESYKAAMKSTEDLKDFRADWNSEQTQQMFARARESVQKDGDLSKANEVAKYGWA
;
A
#
# COMPACT_ATOMS: atom_id res chain seq x y z
N MET A 1 -0.90 -4.56 -5.40
CA MET A 1 0.43 -3.96 -5.14
C MET A 1 0.63 -3.80 -3.63
N LYS A 2 1.87 -3.72 -3.07
CA LYS A 2 2.08 -3.64 -1.60
C LYS A 2 1.40 -2.43 -0.93
N LEU A 3 1.21 -1.33 -1.67
CA LEU A 3 0.44 -0.17 -1.21
C LEU A 3 -1.05 -0.49 -1.02
N ASP A 4 -1.62 -1.33 -1.89
CA ASP A 4 -3.03 -1.77 -1.77
C ASP A 4 -3.24 -2.66 -0.55
N SER A 5 -2.23 -3.49 -0.22
CA SER A 5 -2.25 -4.28 1.02
C SER A 5 -2.37 -3.38 2.24
N LEU A 6 -1.56 -2.31 2.31
CA LEU A 6 -1.66 -1.31 3.39
C LEU A 6 -2.99 -0.57 3.40
N ARG A 7 -3.54 -0.24 2.22
CA ARG A 7 -4.87 0.39 2.12
C ARG A 7 -5.97 -0.47 2.74
N SER A 8 -5.83 -1.79 2.67
CA SER A 8 -6.79 -2.75 3.23
C SER A 8 -6.60 -3.03 4.72
N ALA A 9 -5.53 -2.55 5.36
CA ALA A 9 -5.17 -2.88 6.74
C ALA A 9 -6.30 -2.54 7.74
N ILE A 10 -6.74 -1.28 7.79
CA ILE A 10 -7.81 -0.85 8.71
C ILE A 10 -9.14 -1.55 8.40
N PRO A 11 -9.62 -1.58 7.14
CA PRO A 11 -10.83 -2.33 6.80
C PRO A 11 -10.76 -3.80 7.23
N SER A 12 -9.62 -4.47 7.06
CA SER A 12 -9.46 -5.89 7.43
C SER A 12 -9.48 -6.15 8.93
N GLN A 13 -8.99 -5.20 9.73
CA GLN A 13 -9.00 -5.29 11.20
C GLN A 13 -10.38 -5.04 11.79
N VAL A 14 -11.16 -4.14 11.18
CA VAL A 14 -12.47 -3.74 11.69
C VAL A 14 -13.60 -4.61 11.14
N ALA A 15 -13.46 -5.17 9.94
CA ALA A 15 -14.49 -5.99 9.29
C ALA A 15 -15.05 -7.13 10.18
N PRO A 16 -14.24 -7.88 10.95
CA PRO A 16 -14.78 -8.92 11.84
C PRO A 16 -15.70 -8.37 12.93
N LEU A 17 -15.49 -7.14 13.39
CA LEU A 17 -16.29 -6.48 14.43
C LEU A 17 -17.67 -6.04 13.92
N LEU A 18 -17.82 -5.91 12.60
CA LEU A 18 -19.07 -5.48 11.96
C LEU A 18 -20.00 -6.66 11.62
N ARG A 19 -19.54 -7.91 11.79
CA ARG A 19 -20.32 -9.10 11.45
C ARG A 19 -21.31 -9.47 12.55
N THR A 20 -22.59 -9.52 12.19
CA THR A 20 -23.65 -9.99 13.09
C THR A 20 -23.55 -11.50 13.31
N GLY A 21 -23.83 -11.97 14.53
CA GLY A 21 -23.89 -13.41 14.84
C GLY A 21 -22.54 -14.12 14.96
N THR A 22 -21.41 -13.41 14.83
CA THR A 22 -20.08 -13.99 15.02
C THR A 22 -19.73 -14.02 16.52
N PRO A 23 -19.29 -15.16 17.08
CA PRO A 23 -18.85 -15.22 18.47
C PRO A 23 -17.67 -14.28 18.78
N ARG A 24 -17.65 -13.71 19.99
CA ARG A 24 -16.62 -12.73 20.41
C ARG A 24 -15.19 -13.25 20.27
N HIS A 25 -14.95 -14.52 20.60
CA HIS A 25 -13.62 -15.12 20.49
C HIS A 25 -13.16 -15.21 19.02
N GLN A 26 -14.08 -15.45 18.09
CA GLN A 26 -13.80 -15.51 16.66
C GLN A 26 -13.52 -14.11 16.11
N MET A 27 -14.32 -13.11 16.48
CA MET A 27 -14.07 -11.71 16.11
C MET A 27 -12.68 -11.22 16.57
N HIS A 28 -12.32 -11.51 17.82
CA HIS A 28 -11.00 -11.15 18.36
C HIS A 28 -9.87 -11.84 17.58
N ARG A 29 -9.97 -13.17 17.36
CA ARG A 29 -8.96 -13.93 16.63
C ARG A 29 -8.75 -13.40 15.22
N GLU A 30 -9.83 -13.09 14.50
CA GLU A 30 -9.75 -12.57 13.14
C GLU A 30 -9.17 -11.16 13.08
N SER A 31 -9.61 -10.28 13.98
CA SER A 31 -9.09 -8.89 14.07
C SER A 31 -7.60 -8.89 14.43
N TYR A 32 -7.19 -9.72 15.39
CA TYR A 32 -5.78 -9.87 15.78
C TYR A 32 -4.92 -10.40 14.63
N LYS A 33 -5.40 -11.42 13.91
CA LYS A 33 -4.72 -11.96 12.73
C LYS A 33 -4.52 -10.88 11.65
N ALA A 34 -5.54 -10.06 11.40
CA ALA A 34 -5.45 -8.95 10.46
C ALA A 34 -4.44 -7.88 10.89
N ALA A 35 -4.34 -7.59 12.20
CA ALA A 35 -3.37 -6.65 12.75
C ALA A 35 -1.92 -7.14 12.58
N MET A 36 -1.65 -8.42 12.86
CA MET A 36 -0.33 -9.02 12.65
C MET A 36 0.08 -8.97 11.19
N LYS A 37 -0.82 -9.37 10.28
CA LYS A 37 -0.58 -9.28 8.84
C LYS A 37 -0.31 -7.85 8.37
N SER A 38 -1.06 -6.86 8.88
CA SER A 38 -0.84 -5.44 8.54
C SER A 38 0.56 -4.97 8.93
N THR A 39 1.11 -5.52 10.02
CA THR A 39 2.47 -5.19 10.49
C THR A 39 3.53 -5.78 9.57
N GLU A 40 3.32 -7.02 9.11
CA GLU A 40 4.18 -7.67 8.10
C GLU A 40 4.14 -6.91 6.77
N ASP A 41 2.95 -6.59 6.28
CA ASP A 41 2.74 -5.82 5.04
C ASP A 41 3.45 -4.45 5.11
N LEU A 42 3.45 -3.78 6.28
CA LEU A 42 4.15 -2.52 6.50
C LEU A 42 5.67 -2.68 6.46
N LYS A 43 6.20 -3.75 7.06
CA LYS A 43 7.63 -4.06 7.02
C LYS A 43 8.08 -4.30 5.58
N ASP A 44 7.30 -5.08 4.84
CA ASP A 44 7.57 -5.43 3.44
C ASP A 44 7.47 -4.22 2.52
N PHE A 45 6.48 -3.34 2.75
CA PHE A 45 6.37 -2.07 2.03
C PHE A 45 7.57 -1.17 2.33
N ARG A 46 7.97 -1.05 3.59
CA ARG A 46 9.12 -0.22 3.97
C ARG A 46 10.42 -0.74 3.36
N ALA A 47 10.61 -2.05 3.29
CA ALA A 47 11.76 -2.66 2.63
C ALA A 47 11.80 -2.28 1.14
N ASP A 48 10.68 -2.44 0.42
CA ASP A 48 10.62 -2.11 -1.01
C ASP A 48 10.78 -0.60 -1.27
N TRP A 49 10.17 0.23 -0.43
CA TRP A 49 10.26 1.68 -0.53
C TRP A 49 11.70 2.17 -0.39
N ASN A 50 12.48 1.54 0.48
CA ASN A 50 13.89 1.87 0.71
C ASN A 50 14.86 1.04 -0.15
N SER A 51 14.36 0.17 -1.02
CA SER A 51 15.23 -0.60 -1.92
C SER A 51 15.97 0.33 -2.87
N GLU A 52 17.18 -0.09 -3.26
CA GLU A 52 18.01 0.68 -4.18
C GLU A 52 17.28 0.97 -5.50
N GLN A 53 16.58 -0.03 -6.05
CA GLN A 53 15.81 0.11 -7.27
C GLN A 53 14.75 1.21 -7.17
N THR A 54 13.95 1.22 -6.10
CA THR A 54 12.91 2.23 -5.87
C THR A 54 13.53 3.62 -5.68
N GLN A 55 14.62 3.73 -4.93
CA GLN A 55 15.31 5.00 -4.73
C GLN A 55 15.95 5.54 -6.01
N GLN A 56 16.54 4.66 -6.84
CA GLN A 56 17.06 5.01 -8.16
C GLN A 56 15.94 5.52 -9.09
N MET A 57 14.76 4.89 -9.04
CA MET A 57 13.59 5.37 -9.79
C MET A 57 13.20 6.80 -9.37
N PHE A 58 13.13 7.08 -8.06
CA PHE A 58 12.85 8.42 -7.57
C PHE A 58 13.94 9.44 -7.91
N ALA A 59 15.20 9.04 -7.89
CA ALA A 59 16.32 9.89 -8.31
C ALA A 59 16.18 10.29 -9.78
N ARG A 60 16.00 9.31 -10.68
CA ARG A 60 15.79 9.56 -12.12
C ARG A 60 14.54 10.39 -12.40
N ALA A 61 13.46 10.16 -11.66
CA ALA A 61 12.26 10.97 -11.79
C ALA A 61 12.56 12.44 -11.45
N ARG A 62 13.27 12.72 -10.36
CA ARG A 62 13.68 14.09 -9.99
C ARG A 62 14.59 14.73 -11.04
N GLU A 63 15.57 13.99 -11.55
CA GLU A 63 16.46 14.46 -12.62
C GLU A 63 15.68 14.80 -13.89
N SER A 64 14.70 13.97 -14.26
CA SER A 64 13.83 14.21 -15.40
C SER A 64 13.05 15.51 -15.26
N VAL A 65 12.46 15.78 -14.09
CA VAL A 65 11.71 17.03 -13.83
C VAL A 65 12.64 18.25 -13.85
N GLN A 66 13.86 18.13 -13.34
CA GLN A 66 14.84 19.22 -13.38
C GLN A 66 15.28 19.55 -14.81
N LYS A 67 15.41 18.53 -15.66
CA LYS A 67 15.86 18.67 -17.04
C LYS A 67 14.76 19.14 -17.99
N ASP A 68 13.55 18.63 -17.78
CA ASP A 68 12.35 18.93 -18.56
C ASP A 68 11.18 19.08 -17.58
N GLY A 69 10.95 20.34 -17.16
CA GLY A 69 9.90 20.68 -16.19
C GLY A 69 8.48 20.56 -16.75
N ASP A 70 8.34 20.18 -18.02
CA ASP A 70 7.05 19.90 -18.62
C ASP A 70 6.52 18.54 -18.15
N LEU A 71 5.69 18.60 -17.10
CA LEU A 71 4.96 17.43 -16.58
C LEU A 71 3.67 17.15 -17.35
N SER A 72 3.36 17.87 -18.43
CA SER A 72 2.10 17.68 -19.18
C SER A 72 1.97 16.25 -19.72
N LYS A 73 3.08 15.60 -20.06
CA LYS A 73 3.15 14.18 -20.48
C LYS A 73 2.70 13.21 -19.38
N ALA A 74 2.72 13.61 -18.10
CA ALA A 74 2.14 12.80 -17.04
C ALA A 74 0.62 12.64 -17.16
N ASN A 75 -0.06 13.51 -17.93
CA ASN A 75 -1.47 13.31 -18.28
C ASN A 75 -1.69 12.20 -19.30
N GLU A 76 -0.66 11.85 -20.08
CA GLU A 76 -0.70 10.74 -21.04
C GLU A 76 -0.43 9.38 -20.36
N VAL A 77 0.25 9.41 -19.20
CA VAL A 77 0.34 8.24 -18.32
C VAL A 77 -1.01 8.05 -17.67
N ALA A 78 -1.68 6.93 -17.97
CA ALA A 78 -2.92 6.58 -17.31
C ALA A 78 -2.70 6.65 -15.79
N LYS A 79 -3.40 7.57 -15.12
CA LYS A 79 -3.41 7.69 -13.65
C LYS A 79 -3.77 6.36 -12.96
N TYR A 80 -4.38 5.46 -13.72
CA TYR A 80 -4.67 4.08 -13.37
C TYR A 80 -4.26 3.16 -14.53
N GLY A 81 -2.98 2.79 -14.56
CA GLY A 81 -2.40 1.78 -15.44
C GLY A 81 -2.31 0.40 -14.81
N TRP A 82 -3.35 -0.04 -14.11
CA TRP A 82 -3.63 -1.47 -13.95
C TRP A 82 -4.79 -1.77 -14.91
N ALA A 83 -4.44 -2.11 -16.15
CA ALA A 83 -5.35 -2.86 -17.01
C ALA A 83 -5.15 -4.36 -16.72
#